data_AF-A0A2V6R5J1-F1
#
_entry.id   AF-A0A2V6R5J1-F1
#
_cell.length_a   1.000
_cell.length_b   1.000
_cell.length_c   1.000
_cell.angle_alpha   90.00
_cell.angle_beta   90.00
_cell.angle_gamma   90.00
#
_symmetry.space_group_name_H-M   'P 1'
#
loop_
_entity.id
_entity.type
_entity.pdbx_description
1 polymer ?
#
loop_
_entity_poly.entity_id
_entity_poly.type
_entity_poly.pdbx_seq_one_letter_code
_entity_poly.pdbx_strand_id
1 'polypeptide(L)'
;MPRPAGMLDSRSSKPPGSAPARTDEARSRSGPKCVDTAARSAQSRAPSTPSRPDPRDAERSPAGLSAGPDGFPVGSPSGHGGPPMRRGIVLGTVVLMLLAAGVVFAETCLSPYIKGLREPEKVMYLWTLPVDGRGSDYLTVIDVHLPSPTYGTILEKVEVGSVGNEAHHMGFTDDRTKIWAASLNTSRFFIFDVRTDPMRPRLIRTIDDVPALTGLSGPHTPYAIPGRMLISMASGPEGTGPGGIAEFTNDGDVVASYKVANHPYETVVKPEFNRMLTSSWAAQKTFMSPRNTWDPKDISDTVLVWDLKARAVIQELKGEPFPLAARWALKPNATYGYTISSGGDSIWMFRMRPDGTFAYTKAASTGTGCAPGDLRQSPDDRYLYVSCIAGSEIQAWDISNPEKIRLHDTVQGMVQANMMHVTYDGWRLYFTNSAISSLDYSPRYALRLIQIGPDGRLKLDPTFVIDFSKAPDGPARPHDMLLN
;
A
#
# COMPACT_ATOMS: atom_id res chain seq x y z
N MET A 1 58.86 13.90 21.70
CA MET A 1 59.44 13.02 22.74
C MET A 1 59.69 13.85 24.00
N PRO A 2 59.72 13.28 25.22
CA PRO A 2 59.76 11.85 25.56
C PRO A 2 58.56 11.32 26.40
N ARG A 3 58.48 10.00 26.55
CA ARG A 3 57.75 9.30 27.64
C ARG A 3 58.67 9.21 28.88
N PRO A 4 58.15 9.08 30.12
CA PRO A 4 57.92 7.76 30.77
C PRO A 4 56.61 7.74 31.60
N ALA A 5 56.21 6.71 32.36
CA ALA A 5 56.26 5.23 32.26
C ALA A 5 55.32 4.65 33.37
N GLY A 6 54.91 3.37 33.30
CA GLY A 6 54.11 2.77 34.38
C GLY A 6 53.46 1.42 34.05
N MET A 7 54.11 0.32 34.43
CA MET A 7 53.64 -1.06 34.32
C MET A 7 53.62 -1.66 35.72
N LEU A 8 52.57 -2.36 36.12
CA LEU A 8 52.59 -3.44 37.14
C LEU A 8 51.24 -4.20 37.18
N ASP A 9 51.23 -5.30 37.93
CA ASP A 9 50.45 -6.52 37.66
C ASP A 9 49.66 -7.00 38.90
N SER A 10 48.93 -8.11 38.76
CA SER A 10 48.45 -9.07 39.79
C SER A 10 46.98 -9.06 40.25
N ARG A 11 46.23 -10.02 39.68
CA ARG A 11 45.48 -11.14 40.32
C ARG A 11 44.57 -10.93 41.55
N SER A 12 43.28 -11.21 41.28
CA SER A 12 42.35 -12.08 42.03
C SER A 12 41.96 -11.81 43.50
N SER A 13 40.65 -11.69 43.73
CA SER A 13 39.94 -12.48 44.76
C SER A 13 38.42 -12.57 44.50
N LYS A 14 37.82 -13.73 44.78
CA LYS A 14 36.37 -13.96 45.00
C LYS A 14 36.14 -13.94 46.53
N PRO A 15 34.94 -13.63 47.06
CA PRO A 15 33.98 -14.71 47.40
C PRO A 15 32.50 -14.24 47.29
N PRO A 16 31.50 -14.80 48.03
CA PRO A 16 30.65 -15.87 47.52
C PRO A 16 29.15 -15.50 47.47
N GLY A 17 28.32 -16.40 46.93
CA GLY A 17 26.87 -16.23 46.88
C GLY A 17 26.10 -16.87 48.04
N SER A 18 24.79 -16.64 48.07
CA SER A 18 23.83 -17.37 48.91
C SER A 18 22.47 -17.48 48.20
N ALA A 19 21.81 -18.62 48.35
CA ALA A 19 20.46 -18.94 47.90
C ALA A 19 19.88 -20.01 48.86
N PRO A 20 18.65 -20.50 48.65
CA PRO A 20 17.38 -19.77 48.66
C PRO A 20 16.51 -20.22 49.85
N ALA A 21 15.35 -19.58 50.07
CA ALA A 21 14.37 -20.04 51.06
C ALA A 21 13.06 -20.49 50.39
N ARG A 22 12.69 -21.76 50.61
CA ARG A 22 11.31 -22.27 50.52
C ARG A 22 10.81 -22.55 51.94
N THR A 23 9.51 -22.43 52.17
CA THR A 23 8.76 -23.28 53.11
C THR A 23 7.36 -23.50 52.55
N ASP A 24 6.76 -24.65 52.87
CA ASP A 24 5.52 -25.18 52.31
C ASP A 24 4.30 -25.05 53.28
N GLU A 25 3.16 -25.64 52.87
CA GLU A 25 1.95 -25.97 53.66
C GLU A 25 0.90 -24.85 53.91
N ALA A 26 -0.43 -25.11 53.90
CA ALA A 26 -1.20 -26.27 53.42
C ALA A 26 -2.73 -25.98 53.25
N ARG A 27 -3.41 -26.87 52.51
CA ARG A 27 -4.83 -27.32 52.66
C ARG A 27 -6.04 -26.34 52.60
N SER A 28 -6.75 -26.46 51.46
CA SER A 28 -8.09 -27.10 51.36
C SER A 28 -9.41 -26.27 51.31
N ARG A 29 -10.36 -26.87 50.57
CA ARG A 29 -11.85 -26.81 50.61
C ARG A 29 -12.61 -25.86 49.66
N SER A 30 -13.50 -26.51 48.90
CA SER A 30 -14.85 -26.12 48.45
C SER A 30 -15.07 -24.77 47.74
N GLY A 31 -15.58 -24.84 46.50
CA GLY A 31 -16.37 -23.75 45.91
C GLY A 31 -17.82 -23.73 46.43
N PRO A 32 -18.68 -22.89 45.83
CA PRO A 32 -19.95 -23.45 45.37
C PRO A 32 -20.31 -23.06 43.92
N LYS A 33 -21.20 -23.85 43.32
CA LYS A 33 -21.98 -23.49 42.13
C LYS A 33 -23.22 -22.68 42.55
N CYS A 34 -23.66 -21.73 41.72
CA CYS A 34 -25.06 -21.43 41.36
C CYS A 34 -25.00 -20.46 40.16
N VAL A 35 -25.54 -20.75 38.96
CA VAL A 35 -26.90 -21.11 38.51
C VAL A 35 -27.73 -19.87 38.12
N ASP A 36 -28.22 -19.96 36.88
CA ASP A 36 -29.20 -19.18 36.12
C ASP A 36 -29.93 -17.97 36.74
N THR A 37 -30.10 -16.94 35.89
CA THR A 37 -31.44 -16.35 35.68
C THR A 37 -31.59 -15.89 34.22
N ALA A 38 -32.76 -16.11 33.65
CA ALA A 38 -33.03 -15.90 32.23
C ALA A 38 -34.07 -14.79 31.98
N ALA A 39 -33.86 -14.00 30.93
CA ALA A 39 -34.87 -13.23 30.18
C ALA A 39 -34.29 -13.02 28.76
N ARG A 40 -34.91 -13.46 27.65
CA ARG A 40 -36.11 -12.90 26.99
C ARG A 40 -36.03 -11.37 26.85
N SER A 41 -36.22 -10.76 25.67
CA SER A 41 -36.51 -11.27 24.32
C SER A 41 -36.48 -10.13 23.30
N ALA A 42 -35.95 -10.35 22.09
CA ALA A 42 -36.27 -9.54 20.90
C ALA A 42 -35.96 -10.32 19.61
N GLN A 43 -36.99 -10.78 18.91
CA GLN A 43 -36.87 -11.34 17.56
C GLN A 43 -37.13 -10.23 16.53
N SER A 44 -36.20 -9.98 15.61
CA SER A 44 -36.47 -9.27 14.36
C SER A 44 -36.44 -10.26 13.20
N ARG A 45 -37.49 -10.24 12.38
CA ARG A 45 -37.72 -11.22 11.30
C ARG A 45 -36.81 -10.94 10.10
N ALA A 46 -36.22 -11.98 9.53
CA ALA A 46 -35.71 -11.97 8.15
C ALA A 46 -36.86 -12.26 7.16
N PRO A 47 -36.92 -11.58 6.00
CA PRO A 47 -37.83 -11.96 4.91
C PRO A 47 -37.31 -13.17 4.12
N SER A 48 -38.22 -14.07 3.75
CA SER A 48 -37.98 -15.29 3.00
C SER A 48 -37.76 -15.07 1.50
N THR A 49 -36.97 -15.93 0.87
CA THR A 49 -36.87 -16.11 -0.58
C THR A 49 -38.16 -16.67 -1.19
N PRO A 50 -38.42 -16.40 -2.50
CA PRO A 50 -39.20 -17.27 -3.35
C PRO A 50 -38.31 -18.00 -4.37
N SER A 51 -38.43 -19.33 -4.41
CA SER A 51 -37.77 -20.20 -5.38
C SER A 51 -38.52 -20.28 -6.71
N ARG A 52 -37.81 -20.45 -7.82
CA ARG A 52 -38.32 -21.00 -9.09
C ARG A 52 -37.27 -21.89 -9.78
N PRO A 53 -37.69 -22.86 -10.63
CA PRO A 53 -36.91 -24.07 -10.87
C PRO A 53 -36.07 -24.07 -12.17
N ASP A 54 -35.07 -24.95 -12.17
CA ASP A 54 -34.32 -25.46 -13.34
C ASP A 54 -35.24 -26.31 -14.24
N PRO A 55 -35.12 -26.21 -15.57
CA PRO A 55 -35.34 -27.36 -16.42
C PRO A 55 -34.17 -27.60 -17.39
N ARG A 56 -33.54 -28.76 -17.24
CA ARG A 56 -32.72 -29.39 -18.28
C ARG A 56 -33.49 -30.49 -19.01
N ASP A 57 -33.12 -30.63 -20.29
CA ASP A 57 -33.29 -31.79 -21.17
C ASP A 57 -34.71 -32.22 -21.61
N ALA A 58 -35.05 -31.89 -22.87
CA ALA A 58 -35.90 -32.71 -23.75
C ALA A 58 -35.66 -32.41 -25.26
N GLU A 59 -34.82 -33.23 -25.89
CA GLU A 59 -34.91 -33.78 -27.27
C GLU A 59 -35.20 -32.96 -28.56
N ARG A 60 -34.36 -33.28 -29.57
CA ARG A 60 -34.64 -33.57 -31.01
C ARG A 60 -34.80 -32.46 -32.06
N SER A 61 -33.85 -32.46 -33.01
CA SER A 61 -33.99 -32.04 -34.42
C SER A 61 -34.88 -32.99 -35.25
N PRO A 62 -35.28 -32.61 -36.48
CA PRO A 62 -34.53 -33.02 -37.67
C PRO A 62 -34.36 -31.92 -38.76
N ALA A 63 -33.87 -32.30 -39.95
CA ALA A 63 -33.19 -31.43 -40.93
C ALA A 63 -33.89 -31.25 -42.32
N GLY A 64 -33.34 -30.36 -43.16
CA GLY A 64 -33.62 -30.15 -44.61
C GLY A 64 -33.28 -28.71 -45.03
N LEU A 65 -32.35 -28.41 -45.97
CA LEU A 65 -32.38 -28.56 -47.45
C LEU A 65 -33.53 -27.75 -48.12
N SER A 66 -33.39 -27.05 -49.26
CA SER A 66 -32.26 -26.63 -50.12
C SER A 66 -32.76 -25.72 -51.28
N ALA A 67 -31.94 -24.76 -51.76
CA ALA A 67 -31.97 -24.09 -53.09
C ALA A 67 -33.18 -23.19 -53.53
N GLY A 68 -32.88 -22.22 -54.44
CA GLY A 68 -33.83 -21.33 -55.15
C GLY A 68 -34.25 -21.88 -56.54
N PRO A 69 -34.36 -21.09 -57.65
CA PRO A 69 -34.04 -19.65 -57.84
C PRO A 69 -35.04 -18.85 -58.77
N ASP A 70 -34.59 -17.68 -59.25
CA ASP A 70 -34.95 -16.94 -60.50
C ASP A 70 -36.32 -16.23 -60.71
N GLY A 71 -36.27 -15.06 -61.39
CA GLY A 71 -37.45 -14.46 -62.07
C GLY A 71 -37.53 -12.91 -62.16
N PHE A 72 -36.81 -12.26 -63.08
CA PHE A 72 -37.11 -10.89 -63.58
C PHE A 72 -38.30 -10.93 -64.57
N PRO A 73 -39.13 -9.86 -64.76
CA PRO A 73 -38.81 -8.87 -65.81
C PRO A 73 -39.36 -7.41 -65.69
N VAL A 74 -38.59 -6.48 -66.26
CA VAL A 74 -38.95 -5.36 -67.18
C VAL A 74 -40.11 -4.38 -66.86
N GLY A 75 -39.80 -3.07 -66.91
CA GLY A 75 -40.78 -2.00 -67.17
C GLY A 75 -40.17 -0.58 -67.17
N SER A 76 -40.26 0.14 -68.30
CA SER A 76 -40.00 1.59 -68.42
C SER A 76 -41.07 2.20 -69.33
N PRO A 77 -41.46 3.48 -69.16
CA PRO A 77 -40.83 4.51 -70.00
C PRO A 77 -40.74 5.95 -69.42
N SER A 78 -39.79 6.72 -69.96
CA SER A 78 -39.78 8.18 -70.27
C SER A 78 -40.38 9.24 -69.31
N GLY A 79 -39.61 10.31 -69.03
CA GLY A 79 -40.21 11.64 -68.73
C GLY A 79 -39.38 12.70 -68.00
N HIS A 80 -38.46 13.37 -68.70
CA HIS A 80 -37.95 14.75 -68.48
C HIS A 80 -37.44 15.26 -67.10
N GLY A 81 -36.30 15.98 -67.15
CA GLY A 81 -35.92 17.01 -66.15
C GLY A 81 -34.72 16.69 -65.25
N GLY A 82 -33.60 17.39 -65.48
CA GLY A 82 -32.57 17.65 -64.45
C GLY A 82 -32.43 19.17 -64.25
N PRO A 83 -31.50 19.69 -63.42
CA PRO A 83 -30.55 19.07 -62.49
C PRO A 83 -30.92 19.45 -61.01
N PRO A 84 -30.09 19.28 -59.94
CA PRO A 84 -28.71 18.84 -59.88
C PRO A 84 -28.36 17.73 -58.87
N MET A 85 -27.11 17.31 -59.01
CA MET A 85 -26.40 16.26 -58.28
C MET A 85 -26.37 16.48 -56.75
N ARG A 86 -27.31 15.90 -56.01
CA ARG A 86 -27.13 15.64 -54.57
C ARG A 86 -26.26 14.40 -54.38
N ARG A 87 -25.03 14.58 -53.90
CA ARG A 87 -24.21 13.48 -53.37
C ARG A 87 -24.93 12.87 -52.17
N GLY A 88 -25.63 11.76 -52.38
CA GLY A 88 -26.12 10.92 -51.30
C GLY A 88 -24.92 10.31 -50.59
N ILE A 89 -24.49 10.92 -49.48
CA ILE A 89 -23.59 10.26 -48.54
C ILE A 89 -24.41 9.08 -47.98
N VAL A 90 -24.07 7.87 -48.43
CA VAL A 90 -24.49 6.65 -47.74
C VAL A 90 -23.79 6.70 -46.40
N LEU A 91 -24.53 7.19 -45.38
CA LEU A 91 -24.07 7.20 -44.01
C LEU A 91 -24.10 5.75 -43.51
N GLY A 92 -23.07 5.00 -43.90
CA GLY A 92 -22.85 3.65 -43.41
C GLY A 92 -22.69 3.72 -41.91
N THR A 93 -23.73 3.33 -41.18
CA THR A 93 -23.73 3.26 -39.72
C THR A 93 -22.82 2.10 -39.30
N VAL A 94 -21.51 2.33 -39.38
CA VAL A 94 -20.53 1.52 -38.67
C VAL A 94 -20.80 1.78 -37.19
N VAL A 95 -21.67 0.94 -36.61
CA VAL A 95 -21.75 0.78 -35.17
C VAL A 95 -20.44 0.15 -34.75
N LEU A 96 -19.45 1.02 -34.53
CA LEU A 96 -18.22 0.68 -33.87
C LEU A 96 -18.63 0.26 -32.46
N MET A 97 -18.81 -1.05 -32.25
CA MET A 97 -18.86 -1.63 -30.92
C MET A 97 -17.48 -1.47 -30.30
N LEU A 98 -17.18 -0.25 -29.86
CA LEU A 98 -16.31 -0.02 -28.73
C LEU A 98 -16.89 -0.86 -27.59
N LEU A 99 -16.27 -2.02 -27.38
CA LEU A 99 -16.35 -2.73 -26.12
C LEU A 99 -15.79 -1.75 -25.08
N ALA A 100 -16.71 -0.98 -24.49
CA ALA A 100 -16.44 -0.23 -23.29
C ALA A 100 -16.16 -1.26 -22.19
N ALA A 101 -14.89 -1.67 -22.10
CA ALA A 101 -14.32 -2.09 -20.84
C ALA A 101 -14.51 -0.89 -19.92
N GLY A 102 -15.59 -0.93 -19.12
CA GLY A 102 -15.98 0.18 -18.28
C GLY A 102 -14.81 0.53 -17.36
N VAL A 103 -14.48 1.82 -17.28
CA VAL A 103 -13.42 2.30 -16.39
C VAL A 103 -13.82 1.89 -14.98
N VAL A 104 -13.02 1.01 -14.38
CA VAL A 104 -13.16 0.63 -12.98
C VAL A 104 -12.48 1.73 -12.18
N PHE A 105 -13.24 2.43 -11.35
CA PHE A 105 -12.70 3.45 -10.48
C PHE A 105 -12.49 2.87 -9.08
N ALA A 106 -11.26 2.95 -8.57
CA ALA A 106 -10.93 2.55 -7.21
C ALA A 106 -9.67 3.26 -6.74
N GLU A 107 -9.69 3.75 -5.50
CA GLU A 107 -8.44 4.09 -4.82
C GLU A 107 -7.76 2.80 -4.39
N THR A 108 -6.72 2.44 -5.14
CA THR A 108 -5.94 1.25 -4.83
C THR A 108 -4.95 1.52 -3.69
N CYS A 109 -4.59 0.48 -2.96
CA CYS A 109 -3.54 0.52 -1.93
C CYS A 109 -3.84 1.36 -0.67
N LEU A 110 -5.01 1.98 -0.58
CA LEU A 110 -5.55 2.54 0.67
C LEU A 110 -6.28 1.47 1.50
N SER A 111 -6.61 1.80 2.76
CA SER A 111 -7.45 0.93 3.58
C SER A 111 -8.89 0.87 3.05
N PRO A 112 -9.51 -0.33 2.97
CA PRO A 112 -10.89 -0.49 2.51
C PRO A 112 -11.94 0.13 3.47
N TYR A 113 -11.51 0.67 4.61
CA TYR A 113 -12.36 1.43 5.54
C TYR A 113 -12.37 2.93 5.28
N ILE A 114 -11.46 3.46 4.45
CA ILE A 114 -11.39 4.88 4.14
C ILE A 114 -12.55 5.26 3.23
N LYS A 115 -13.16 6.43 3.48
CA LYS A 115 -14.16 7.01 2.57
C LYS A 115 -13.52 7.30 1.22
N GLY A 116 -13.80 6.43 0.26
CA GLY A 116 -13.25 6.52 -1.08
C GLY A 116 -13.67 7.78 -1.85
N LEU A 117 -12.83 8.18 -2.80
CA LEU A 117 -13.11 9.20 -3.80
C LEU A 117 -14.39 8.89 -4.58
N ARG A 118 -15.04 9.96 -5.03
CA ARG A 118 -16.24 9.95 -5.89
C ARG A 118 -16.05 10.74 -7.17
N GLU A 119 -14.92 11.44 -7.28
CA GLU A 119 -14.48 12.27 -8.40
C GLU A 119 -12.97 12.08 -8.55
N PRO A 120 -12.37 12.40 -9.71
CA PRO A 120 -10.91 12.45 -9.84
C PRO A 120 -10.28 13.38 -8.81
N GLU A 121 -9.11 12.99 -8.32
CA GLU A 121 -8.31 13.77 -7.40
C GLU A 121 -7.96 15.18 -7.95
N LYS A 122 -7.82 16.12 -7.03
CA LYS A 122 -7.56 17.54 -7.29
C LYS A 122 -6.27 18.01 -6.60
N VAL A 123 -5.91 17.38 -5.48
CA VAL A 123 -4.71 17.69 -4.71
C VAL A 123 -3.91 16.42 -4.40
N MET A 124 -2.59 16.54 -4.46
CA MET A 124 -1.65 15.56 -3.92
C MET A 124 -0.99 16.14 -2.67
N TYR A 125 -0.94 15.34 -1.61
CA TYR A 125 -0.09 15.57 -0.45
C TYR A 125 1.13 14.68 -0.54
N LEU A 126 2.33 15.25 -0.36
CA LEU A 126 3.59 14.55 -0.55
C LEU A 126 4.52 14.79 0.64
N TRP A 127 4.87 13.72 1.35
CA TRP A 127 5.71 13.79 2.54
C TRP A 127 7.17 13.97 2.14
N THR A 128 7.82 14.99 2.71
CA THR A 128 9.08 15.51 2.18
C THR A 128 10.07 15.84 3.30
N LEU A 129 11.32 15.37 3.19
CA LEU A 129 12.42 15.74 4.10
C LEU A 129 13.54 16.51 3.37
N PRO A 130 14.18 17.53 3.99
CA PRO A 130 15.36 18.20 3.42
C PRO A 130 16.57 17.27 3.26
N VAL A 131 17.36 17.47 2.20
CA VAL A 131 18.53 16.62 1.92
C VAL A 131 19.63 16.77 2.96
N ASP A 132 19.83 17.99 3.47
CA ASP A 132 20.94 18.36 4.35
C ASP A 132 20.69 18.13 5.85
N GLY A 133 19.48 17.67 6.21
CA GLY A 133 19.08 17.39 7.59
C GLY A 133 18.96 18.62 8.50
N ARG A 134 18.99 19.85 7.96
CA ARG A 134 18.95 21.10 8.76
C ARG A 134 17.60 21.81 8.71
N GLY A 135 16.80 21.59 7.67
CA GLY A 135 15.42 22.07 7.62
C GLY A 135 14.44 21.14 8.37
N SER A 136 13.24 21.64 8.64
CA SER A 136 12.11 20.80 9.08
C SER A 136 11.62 19.92 7.93
N ASP A 137 11.11 18.74 8.26
CA ASP A 137 10.29 17.95 7.33
C ASP A 137 8.95 18.67 7.08
N TYR A 138 8.31 18.40 5.95
CA TYR A 138 7.11 19.14 5.53
C TYR A 138 6.18 18.35 4.61
N LEU A 139 4.90 18.72 4.67
CA LEU A 139 3.89 18.28 3.72
C LEU A 139 3.90 19.23 2.52
N THR A 140 4.29 18.72 1.36
CA THR A 140 4.15 19.45 0.09
C THR A 140 2.74 19.24 -0.44
N VAL A 141 2.07 20.33 -0.82
CA VAL A 141 0.71 20.29 -1.36
C VAL A 141 0.77 20.68 -2.84
N ILE A 142 0.27 19.83 -3.72
CA ILE A 142 0.48 19.92 -5.17
C ILE A 142 -0.86 19.86 -5.89
N ASP A 143 -1.06 20.76 -6.84
CA ASP A 143 -2.23 20.74 -7.73
C ASP A 143 -2.11 19.58 -8.73
N VAL A 144 -3.05 18.64 -8.69
CA VAL A 144 -3.16 17.54 -9.65
C VAL A 144 -4.50 17.55 -10.41
N HIS A 145 -5.28 18.62 -10.26
CA HIS A 145 -6.54 18.81 -10.98
C HIS A 145 -6.26 19.14 -12.45
N LEU A 146 -6.45 18.16 -13.36
CA LEU A 146 -6.10 18.30 -14.79
C LEU A 146 -6.62 19.58 -15.50
N PRO A 147 -7.83 20.11 -15.22
CA PRO A 147 -8.30 21.37 -15.81
C PRO A 147 -7.71 22.65 -15.18
N SER A 148 -6.88 22.54 -14.15
CA SER A 148 -6.37 23.68 -13.39
C SER A 148 -5.23 24.40 -14.13
N PRO A 149 -5.20 25.74 -14.16
CA PRO A 149 -4.07 26.49 -14.72
C PRO A 149 -2.77 26.32 -13.90
N THR A 150 -2.86 25.79 -12.68
CA THR A 150 -1.73 25.51 -11.77
C THR A 150 -1.40 24.02 -11.68
N TYR A 151 -1.97 23.15 -12.53
CA TYR A 151 -1.67 21.72 -12.57
C TYR A 151 -0.15 21.44 -12.60
N GLY A 152 0.31 20.55 -11.72
CA GLY A 152 1.72 20.18 -11.59
C GLY A 152 2.58 21.20 -10.84
N THR A 153 1.98 22.15 -10.11
CA THR A 153 2.72 23.11 -9.27
C THR A 153 2.50 22.87 -7.78
N ILE A 154 3.48 23.29 -6.97
CA ILE A 154 3.38 23.30 -5.50
C ILE A 154 2.52 24.50 -5.08
N LEU A 155 1.44 24.22 -4.37
CA LEU A 155 0.50 25.21 -3.83
C LEU A 155 0.91 25.73 -2.45
N GLU A 156 1.35 24.83 -1.57
CA GLU A 156 1.63 25.11 -0.16
C GLU A 156 2.73 24.17 0.36
N LYS A 157 3.48 24.65 1.37
CA LYS A 157 4.48 23.88 2.13
C LYS A 157 4.14 23.97 3.62
N VAL A 158 3.79 22.85 4.25
CA VAL A 158 3.43 22.83 5.69
C VAL A 158 4.53 22.16 6.49
N GLU A 159 5.42 22.97 7.08
CA GLU A 159 6.51 22.50 7.95
C GLU A 159 5.98 22.03 9.31
N VAL A 160 6.69 21.07 9.93
CA VAL A 160 6.33 20.52 11.25
C VAL A 160 7.19 21.03 12.41
N GLY A 161 8.16 21.89 12.14
CA GLY A 161 9.02 22.56 13.13
C GLY A 161 10.14 21.70 13.73
N SER A 162 10.01 20.37 13.72
CA SER A 162 11.06 19.44 14.16
C SER A 162 11.95 18.97 13.00
N VAL A 163 13.21 18.64 13.31
CA VAL A 163 14.24 18.24 12.32
C VAL A 163 14.65 16.78 12.49
N GLY A 164 15.22 16.20 11.42
CA GLY A 164 15.80 14.85 11.44
C GLY A 164 14.77 13.72 11.59
N ASN A 165 13.50 13.98 11.28
CA ASN A 165 12.41 13.04 11.56
C ASN A 165 12.42 11.83 10.62
N GLU A 166 13.01 11.96 9.42
CA GLU A 166 12.93 10.98 8.33
C GLU A 166 11.47 10.79 7.87
N ALA A 167 10.96 11.81 7.17
CA ALA A 167 9.65 11.77 6.52
C ALA A 167 9.52 10.54 5.59
N HIS A 168 8.64 9.61 5.96
CA HIS A 168 8.48 8.35 5.25
C HIS A 168 7.03 8.15 4.80
N HIS A 169 6.25 7.29 5.44
CA HIS A 169 4.88 6.96 5.03
C HIS A 169 3.79 7.87 5.61
N MET A 170 2.64 7.91 4.92
CA MET A 170 1.43 8.60 5.36
C MET A 170 0.17 7.74 5.19
N GLY A 171 -0.91 8.11 5.88
CA GLY A 171 -2.25 7.56 5.64
C GLY A 171 -3.36 8.51 6.07
N PHE A 172 -4.49 8.49 5.36
CA PHE A 172 -5.70 9.17 5.83
C PHE A 172 -6.33 8.43 7.01
N THR A 173 -7.10 9.14 7.84
CA THR A 173 -8.10 8.54 8.73
C THR A 173 -9.24 7.88 7.91
N ASP A 174 -9.97 6.94 8.52
CA ASP A 174 -11.12 6.27 7.88
C ASP A 174 -12.18 7.26 7.37
N ASP A 175 -12.39 8.34 8.11
CA ASP A 175 -13.31 9.40 7.74
C ASP A 175 -12.79 10.39 6.68
N ARG A 176 -11.53 10.22 6.23
CA ARG A 176 -10.76 11.04 5.28
C ARG A 176 -10.57 12.51 5.71
N THR A 177 -10.71 12.82 7.01
CA THR A 177 -10.62 14.21 7.49
C THR A 177 -9.21 14.64 7.88
N LYS A 178 -8.32 13.69 8.14
CA LYS A 178 -6.94 13.95 8.56
C LYS A 178 -5.95 13.07 7.81
N ILE A 179 -4.71 13.55 7.68
CA ILE A 179 -3.54 12.74 7.32
C ILE A 179 -2.70 12.51 8.58
N TRP A 180 -2.32 11.27 8.81
CA TRP A 180 -1.24 10.88 9.72
C TRP A 180 0.04 10.68 8.91
N ALA A 181 1.07 11.45 9.21
CA ALA A 181 2.38 11.32 8.59
C ALA A 181 3.41 10.79 9.62
N ALA A 182 4.14 9.74 9.25
CA ALA A 182 5.09 9.06 10.10
C ALA A 182 6.50 9.62 9.98
N SER A 183 7.22 9.61 11.11
CA SER A 183 8.65 9.88 11.21
C SER A 183 9.40 8.58 11.48
N LEU A 184 10.09 8.08 10.46
CA LEU A 184 10.77 6.78 10.54
C LEU A 184 11.94 6.78 11.53
N ASN A 185 12.61 7.93 11.73
CA ASN A 185 13.76 8.06 12.64
C ASN A 185 13.37 8.54 14.05
N THR A 186 12.72 9.71 14.18
CA THR A 186 12.37 10.24 15.51
C THR A 186 11.15 9.59 16.16
N SER A 187 10.47 8.68 15.46
CA SER A 187 9.26 8.00 15.95
C SER A 187 8.16 8.97 16.41
N ARG A 188 7.93 10.00 15.59
CA ARG A 188 6.82 10.95 15.75
C ARG A 188 5.67 10.63 14.79
N PHE A 189 4.49 11.16 15.10
CA PHE A 189 3.42 11.34 14.12
C PHE A 189 3.04 12.82 14.01
N PHE A 190 2.74 13.24 12.78
CA PHE A 190 2.22 14.57 12.48
C PHE A 190 0.82 14.41 11.90
N ILE A 191 -0.17 15.05 12.53
CA ILE A 191 -1.58 14.95 12.13
C ILE A 191 -2.00 16.26 11.50
N PHE A 192 -2.31 16.19 10.20
CA PHE A 192 -2.79 17.33 9.41
C PHE A 192 -4.31 17.26 9.24
N ASP A 193 -5.00 18.38 9.45
CA ASP A 193 -6.38 18.56 8.98
C ASP A 193 -6.37 18.82 7.47
N VAL A 194 -7.11 17.99 6.73
CA VAL A 194 -7.34 18.10 5.28
C VAL A 194 -8.81 18.34 4.93
N ARG A 195 -9.70 18.36 5.92
CA ARG A 195 -11.14 18.58 5.72
C ARG A 195 -11.49 20.05 5.53
N THR A 196 -10.87 20.94 6.32
CA THR A 196 -11.26 22.36 6.36
C THR A 196 -10.91 23.10 5.05
N ASP A 197 -9.72 22.87 4.53
CA ASP A 197 -9.31 23.28 3.19
C ASP A 197 -8.31 22.23 2.64
N PRO A 198 -8.72 21.35 1.70
CA PRO A 198 -7.84 20.37 1.09
C PRO A 198 -6.60 20.96 0.41
N MET A 199 -6.68 22.20 -0.10
CA MET A 199 -5.58 22.88 -0.79
C MET A 199 -4.65 23.62 0.18
N ARG A 200 -5.07 23.81 1.43
CA ARG A 200 -4.31 24.50 2.49
C ARG A 200 -4.42 23.73 3.83
N PRO A 201 -3.91 22.48 3.88
CA PRO A 201 -3.95 21.66 5.09
C PRO A 201 -3.16 22.31 6.23
N ARG A 202 -3.46 21.90 7.45
CA ARG A 202 -2.85 22.49 8.67
C ARG A 202 -2.39 21.39 9.60
N LEU A 203 -1.15 21.48 10.10
CA LEU A 203 -0.72 20.66 11.24
C LEU A 203 -1.59 21.02 12.46
N ILE A 204 -2.29 20.03 13.02
CA ILE A 204 -3.19 20.22 14.18
C ILE A 204 -2.72 19.48 15.43
N ARG A 205 -1.86 18.45 15.30
CA ARG A 205 -1.24 17.74 16.43
C ARG A 205 0.08 17.10 16.00
N THR A 206 1.08 17.19 16.87
CA THR A 206 2.26 16.31 16.85
C THR A 206 2.13 15.31 17.98
N ILE A 207 2.50 14.05 17.74
CA ILE A 207 2.65 13.03 18.78
C ILE A 207 4.14 12.76 18.93
N ASP A 208 4.70 13.29 20.01
CA ASP A 208 6.07 13.02 20.47
C ASP A 208 6.12 11.75 21.34
N ASP A 209 7.34 11.28 21.63
CA ASP A 209 7.64 10.19 22.58
C ASP A 209 6.83 8.90 22.40
N VAL A 210 6.47 8.56 21.16
CA VAL A 210 5.76 7.30 20.81
C VAL A 210 6.41 6.05 21.43
N PRO A 211 7.76 5.91 21.52
CA PRO A 211 8.40 4.82 22.25
C PRO A 211 7.99 4.69 23.73
N ALA A 212 7.79 5.80 24.43
CA ALA A 212 7.31 5.79 25.82
C ALA A 212 5.79 5.51 25.89
N LEU A 213 5.03 6.00 24.92
CA LEU A 213 3.57 5.82 24.83
C LEU A 213 3.13 4.39 24.47
N THR A 214 3.93 3.69 23.64
CA THR A 214 3.54 2.41 23.01
C THR A 214 4.51 1.26 23.33
N GLY A 215 5.72 1.56 23.77
CA GLY A 215 6.81 0.57 23.86
C GLY A 215 7.28 0.06 22.48
N LEU A 216 7.11 0.86 21.43
CA LEU A 216 7.43 0.58 20.02
C LEU A 216 8.01 1.82 19.32
N SER A 217 8.89 1.63 18.34
CA SER A 217 9.54 2.70 17.56
C SER A 217 9.67 2.32 16.08
N GLY A 218 10.14 3.28 15.26
CA GLY A 218 10.26 3.11 13.81
C GLY A 218 8.89 2.94 13.13
N PRO A 219 7.98 3.92 13.26
CA PRO A 219 6.67 3.85 12.62
C PRO A 219 6.82 3.82 11.11
N HIS A 220 6.07 2.91 10.49
CA HIS A 220 6.04 2.71 9.05
C HIS A 220 4.65 3.08 8.50
N THR A 221 3.76 2.11 8.25
CA THR A 221 2.47 2.35 7.57
C THR A 221 1.37 2.80 8.53
N PRO A 222 0.83 4.04 8.42
CA PRO A 222 -0.34 4.48 9.17
C PRO A 222 -1.62 4.00 8.46
N TYR A 223 -2.24 2.93 8.95
CA TYR A 223 -3.34 2.25 8.26
C TYR A 223 -4.68 2.44 8.99
N ALA A 224 -5.64 3.12 8.35
CA ALA A 224 -6.94 3.34 8.95
C ALA A 224 -7.77 2.05 9.11
N ILE A 225 -8.50 1.97 10.21
CA ILE A 225 -9.68 1.10 10.39
C ILE A 225 -10.79 1.96 11.05
N PRO A 226 -12.02 1.48 11.25
CA PRO A 226 -13.12 2.32 11.73
C PRO A 226 -12.80 3.03 13.06
N GLY A 227 -12.69 4.37 13.03
CA GLY A 227 -12.34 5.23 14.17
C GLY A 227 -10.96 4.99 14.82
N ARG A 228 -10.01 4.35 14.12
CA ARG A 228 -8.65 4.07 14.63
C ARG A 228 -7.60 4.11 13.52
N MET A 229 -6.36 4.35 13.92
CA MET A 229 -5.16 4.04 13.12
C MET A 229 -4.47 2.80 13.69
N LEU A 230 -4.25 1.79 12.86
CA LEU A 230 -3.29 0.70 13.10
C LEU A 230 -1.98 1.05 12.41
N ILE A 231 -0.87 1.03 13.15
CA ILE A 231 0.41 1.48 12.63
C ILE A 231 1.46 0.40 12.82
N SER A 232 2.10 -0.05 11.74
CA SER A 232 3.27 -0.93 11.83
C SER A 232 4.45 -0.17 12.43
N MET A 233 5.10 -0.78 13.41
CA MET A 233 6.25 -0.24 14.13
C MET A 233 7.38 -1.26 14.00
N ALA A 234 8.48 -0.89 13.33
CA ALA A 234 9.55 -1.82 13.01
C ALA A 234 10.31 -2.34 14.23
N SER A 235 10.32 -1.61 15.36
CA SER A 235 11.15 -1.91 16.53
C SER A 235 10.44 -1.73 17.87
N GLY A 236 11.05 -2.27 18.93
CA GLY A 236 10.81 -1.89 20.31
C GLY A 236 11.38 -0.51 20.62
N PRO A 237 11.26 0.00 21.87
CA PRO A 237 11.45 1.43 22.16
C PRO A 237 12.88 1.92 21.91
N GLU A 238 13.86 1.02 21.99
CA GLU A 238 15.29 1.30 21.75
C GLU A 238 15.68 1.24 20.27
N GLY A 239 14.74 1.20 19.32
CA GLY A 239 15.05 1.04 17.89
C GLY A 239 15.58 -0.35 17.49
N THR A 240 15.69 -1.29 18.43
CA THR A 240 16.03 -2.71 18.20
C THR A 240 14.78 -3.57 18.22
N GLY A 241 14.90 -4.83 17.78
CA GLY A 241 13.79 -5.77 17.80
C GLY A 241 13.31 -6.21 19.20
N PRO A 242 12.11 -6.81 19.27
CA PRO A 242 11.15 -6.98 18.18
C PRO A 242 10.17 -5.80 18.06
N GLY A 243 9.57 -5.63 16.88
CA GLY A 243 8.56 -4.60 16.60
C GLY A 243 7.14 -4.98 16.98
N GLY A 244 6.15 -4.33 16.36
CA GLY A 244 4.73 -4.54 16.66
C GLY A 244 3.77 -3.70 15.84
N ILE A 245 2.50 -3.71 16.25
CA ILE A 245 1.46 -2.80 15.78
C ILE A 245 1.07 -1.88 16.94
N ALA A 246 1.10 -0.57 16.73
CA ALA A 246 0.51 0.41 17.64
C ALA A 246 -0.90 0.78 17.16
N GLU A 247 -1.84 0.96 18.09
CA GLU A 247 -3.22 1.37 17.78
C GLU A 247 -3.55 2.70 18.47
N PHE A 248 -4.11 3.64 17.70
CA PHE A 248 -4.50 4.97 18.15
C PHE A 248 -5.94 5.30 17.75
N THR A 249 -6.56 6.27 18.42
CA THR A 249 -7.76 6.97 17.91
C THR A 249 -7.38 7.83 16.71
N ASN A 250 -8.36 8.20 15.86
CA ASN A 250 -8.13 9.12 14.72
C ASN A 250 -7.49 10.47 15.12
N ASP A 251 -7.71 10.91 16.36
CA ASP A 251 -7.28 12.21 16.87
C ASP A 251 -5.92 12.18 17.57
N GLY A 252 -5.33 10.99 17.79
CA GLY A 252 -3.95 10.85 18.28
C GLY A 252 -3.77 10.21 19.66
N ASP A 253 -4.80 9.62 20.24
CA ASP A 253 -4.72 9.04 21.59
C ASP A 253 -4.43 7.54 21.52
N VAL A 254 -3.50 7.08 22.36
CA VAL A 254 -3.07 5.67 22.40
C VAL A 254 -4.24 4.78 22.84
N VAL A 255 -4.44 3.67 22.14
CA VAL A 255 -5.44 2.65 22.47
C VAL A 255 -4.78 1.37 22.94
N ALA A 256 -3.81 0.85 22.19
CA ALA A 256 -3.14 -0.41 22.48
C ALA A 256 -1.80 -0.54 21.73
N SER A 257 -1.03 -1.58 22.05
CA SER A 257 0.16 -1.97 21.30
C SER A 257 0.37 -3.48 21.36
N TYR A 258 0.69 -4.09 20.22
CA TYR A 258 0.73 -5.53 20.01
C TYR A 258 2.12 -5.91 19.49
N LYS A 259 3.00 -6.40 20.38
CA LYS A 259 4.36 -6.81 20.02
C LYS A 259 4.35 -8.14 19.26
N VAL A 260 5.28 -8.29 18.33
CA VAL A 260 5.50 -9.53 17.56
C VAL A 260 6.93 -10.03 17.77
N ALA A 261 7.40 -10.96 16.93
CA ALA A 261 8.78 -11.47 16.95
C ALA A 261 9.68 -10.87 15.86
N ASN A 262 9.12 -10.24 14.82
CA ASN A 262 9.84 -9.69 13.67
C ASN A 262 9.78 -8.14 13.63
N HIS A 263 10.04 -7.56 12.46
CA HIS A 263 10.10 -6.11 12.23
C HIS A 263 9.02 -5.65 11.23
N PRO A 264 7.77 -5.35 11.67
CA PRO A 264 6.66 -4.97 10.80
C PRO A 264 6.97 -3.81 9.84
N TYR A 265 6.58 -3.99 8.57
CA TYR A 265 6.76 -3.01 7.48
C TYR A 265 5.40 -2.52 6.97
N GLU A 266 4.74 -3.26 6.08
CA GLU A 266 3.42 -2.92 5.54
C GLU A 266 2.31 -3.52 6.41
N THR A 267 1.18 -2.82 6.55
CA THR A 267 -0.06 -3.38 7.12
C THR A 267 -1.16 -3.39 6.07
N VAL A 268 -1.83 -4.52 5.84
CA VAL A 268 -3.02 -4.58 4.95
C VAL A 268 -4.12 -5.49 5.50
N VAL A 269 -5.38 -5.08 5.33
CA VAL A 269 -6.55 -5.81 5.85
C VAL A 269 -7.47 -6.31 4.73
N LYS A 270 -8.15 -7.43 4.98
CA LYS A 270 -9.26 -7.96 4.17
C LYS A 270 -10.45 -8.21 5.11
N PRO A 271 -11.32 -7.20 5.30
CA PRO A 271 -12.40 -7.23 6.30
C PRO A 271 -13.35 -8.41 6.12
N GLU A 272 -13.61 -8.77 4.86
CA GLU A 272 -14.43 -9.89 4.39
C GLU A 272 -14.12 -11.21 5.13
N PHE A 273 -12.83 -11.43 5.46
CA PHE A 273 -12.35 -12.67 6.07
C PHE A 273 -11.87 -12.51 7.52
N ASN A 274 -12.02 -11.32 8.11
CA ASN A 274 -11.39 -10.96 9.39
C ASN A 274 -9.87 -11.22 9.39
N ARG A 275 -9.18 -10.78 8.33
CA ARG A 275 -7.73 -10.98 8.18
C ARG A 275 -7.00 -9.65 8.07
N MET A 276 -5.83 -9.62 8.69
CA MET A 276 -4.79 -8.62 8.48
C MET A 276 -3.49 -9.35 8.17
N LEU A 277 -2.66 -8.80 7.28
CA LEU A 277 -1.28 -9.22 7.11
C LEU A 277 -0.38 -8.05 7.49
N THR A 278 0.74 -8.40 8.13
CA THR A 278 1.85 -7.47 8.31
C THR A 278 3.10 -8.07 7.67
N SER A 279 3.65 -7.38 6.67
CA SER A 279 4.93 -7.75 6.09
C SER A 279 6.08 -7.29 7.00
N SER A 280 7.34 -7.47 6.62
CA SER A 280 8.46 -7.19 7.52
C SER A 280 9.76 -6.83 6.83
N TRP A 281 10.65 -6.18 7.56
CA TRP A 281 11.87 -5.64 6.99
C TRP A 281 13.08 -5.79 7.91
N ALA A 282 13.44 -4.75 8.68
CA ALA A 282 14.58 -4.77 9.60
C ALA A 282 14.35 -3.84 10.80
N ALA A 283 15.20 -3.96 11.83
CA ALA A 283 15.14 -3.06 12.97
C ALA A 283 15.46 -1.60 12.58
N GLN A 284 14.82 -0.66 13.26
CA GLN A 284 15.00 0.79 13.06
C GLN A 284 16.47 1.23 13.11
N LYS A 285 17.22 0.81 14.13
CA LYS A 285 18.66 1.12 14.23
C LYS A 285 19.47 0.55 13.08
N THR A 286 19.08 -0.61 12.56
CA THR A 286 19.72 -1.26 11.41
C THR A 286 19.48 -0.41 10.17
N PHE A 287 18.23 -0.11 9.81
CA PHE A 287 17.98 0.60 8.56
C PHE A 287 18.34 2.10 8.55
N MET A 288 18.36 2.75 9.71
CA MET A 288 18.89 4.12 9.84
C MET A 288 20.43 4.17 9.81
N SER A 289 21.12 3.02 9.77
CA SER A 289 22.57 2.92 9.65
C SER A 289 23.02 2.61 8.20
N PRO A 290 24.28 2.93 7.84
CA PRO A 290 24.82 2.60 6.52
C PRO A 290 24.73 1.10 6.21
N ARG A 291 24.30 0.74 4.99
CA ARG A 291 24.02 -0.64 4.56
C ARG A 291 25.15 -1.65 4.79
N ASN A 292 26.40 -1.21 4.81
CA ASN A 292 27.57 -2.05 5.08
C ASN A 292 27.75 -2.42 6.58
N THR A 293 26.87 -1.94 7.46
CA THR A 293 26.91 -2.22 8.91
C THR A 293 25.78 -3.14 9.40
N TRP A 294 24.87 -3.57 8.52
CA TRP A 294 23.70 -4.37 8.87
C TRP A 294 24.08 -5.82 9.25
N ASP A 295 23.62 -6.32 10.39
CA ASP A 295 23.71 -7.75 10.74
C ASP A 295 22.57 -8.52 10.04
N PRO A 296 22.84 -9.61 9.30
CA PRO A 296 21.80 -10.47 8.73
C PRO A 296 20.77 -11.00 9.73
N LYS A 297 21.06 -11.01 11.03
CA LYS A 297 20.11 -11.40 12.09
C LYS A 297 18.98 -10.39 12.33
N ASP A 298 19.21 -9.11 11.99
CA ASP A 298 18.18 -8.07 12.11
C ASP A 298 17.23 -8.04 10.89
N ILE A 299 17.48 -8.89 9.90
CA ILE A 299 16.70 -8.98 8.66
C ILE A 299 15.55 -9.97 8.84
N SER A 300 14.33 -9.51 8.57
CA SER A 300 13.15 -10.36 8.52
C SER A 300 12.90 -10.90 7.10
N ASP A 301 12.36 -12.10 7.05
CA ASP A 301 11.97 -12.86 5.84
C ASP A 301 10.58 -13.50 6.02
N THR A 302 9.75 -12.92 6.90
CA THR A 302 8.43 -13.44 7.28
C THR A 302 7.29 -12.45 7.04
N VAL A 303 6.11 -12.97 6.76
CA VAL A 303 4.85 -12.21 6.75
C VAL A 303 3.95 -12.82 7.81
N LEU A 304 3.36 -12.00 8.67
CA LEU A 304 2.45 -12.47 9.72
C LEU A 304 1.01 -12.34 9.27
N VAL A 305 0.22 -13.39 9.45
CA VAL A 305 -1.23 -13.39 9.28
C VAL A 305 -1.86 -13.24 10.65
N TRP A 306 -2.84 -12.35 10.74
CA TRP A 306 -3.54 -12.00 11.97
C TRP A 306 -5.04 -12.25 11.84
N ASP A 307 -5.66 -12.63 12.95
CA ASP A 307 -7.06 -12.32 13.17
C ASP A 307 -7.19 -10.82 13.47
N LEU A 308 -7.83 -10.09 12.55
CA LEU A 308 -7.89 -8.62 12.64
C LEU A 308 -8.61 -8.17 13.91
N LYS A 309 -9.80 -8.70 14.20
CA LYS A 309 -10.62 -8.32 15.37
C LYS A 309 -9.96 -8.68 16.70
N ALA A 310 -9.35 -9.86 16.80
CA ALA A 310 -8.67 -10.30 18.01
C ALA A 310 -7.27 -9.71 18.20
N ARG A 311 -6.72 -9.03 17.17
CA ARG A 311 -5.35 -8.48 17.16
C ARG A 311 -4.29 -9.52 17.50
N ALA A 312 -4.50 -10.74 17.02
CA ALA A 312 -3.67 -11.90 17.34
C ALA A 312 -3.04 -12.47 16.07
N VAL A 313 -1.72 -12.72 16.09
CA VAL A 313 -1.03 -13.48 15.05
C VAL A 313 -1.54 -14.92 15.09
N ILE A 314 -2.00 -15.43 13.96
CA ILE A 314 -2.53 -16.80 13.79
C ILE A 314 -1.65 -17.68 12.92
N GLN A 315 -0.77 -17.09 12.09
CA GLN A 315 0.18 -17.83 11.28
C GLN A 315 1.38 -16.96 10.90
N GLU A 316 2.58 -17.56 10.84
CA GLU A 316 3.76 -16.97 10.23
C GLU A 316 4.00 -17.62 8.85
N LEU A 317 4.37 -16.80 7.85
CA LEU A 317 4.65 -17.20 6.48
C LEU A 317 6.10 -16.88 6.15
N LYS A 318 6.92 -17.90 5.91
CA LYS A 318 8.34 -17.77 5.55
C LYS A 318 8.51 -17.58 4.05
N GLY A 319 9.31 -16.60 3.62
CA GLY A 319 9.66 -16.37 2.23
C GLY A 319 11.10 -15.89 2.07
N GLU A 320 11.30 -14.90 1.21
CA GLU A 320 12.60 -14.26 1.01
C GLU A 320 12.78 -12.98 1.86
N PRO A 321 14.03 -12.58 2.15
CA PRO A 321 14.34 -11.40 2.96
C PRO A 321 13.70 -10.10 2.47
N PHE A 322 13.40 -9.21 3.41
CA PHE A 322 12.74 -7.92 3.15
C PHE A 322 11.42 -8.05 2.38
N PRO A 323 10.40 -8.78 2.87
CA PRO A 323 9.05 -8.71 2.33
C PRO A 323 8.44 -7.32 2.61
N LEU A 324 8.49 -6.41 1.64
CA LEU A 324 8.11 -5.01 1.79
C LEU A 324 6.61 -4.78 1.50
N ALA A 325 6.26 -3.93 0.54
CA ALA A 325 4.88 -3.58 0.22
C ALA A 325 4.02 -4.82 -0.10
N ALA A 326 2.77 -4.80 0.40
CA ALA A 326 1.82 -5.90 0.39
C ALA A 326 0.46 -5.41 -0.08
N ARG A 327 -0.24 -6.18 -0.93
CA ARG A 327 -1.54 -5.79 -1.52
C ARG A 327 -2.48 -6.98 -1.61
N TRP A 328 -3.72 -6.81 -1.14
CA TRP A 328 -4.80 -7.77 -1.38
C TRP A 328 -5.37 -7.58 -2.79
N ALA A 329 -5.88 -8.64 -3.41
CA ALA A 329 -6.75 -8.51 -4.57
C ALA A 329 -8.04 -7.73 -4.18
N LEU A 330 -8.39 -6.73 -5.00
CA LEU A 330 -9.59 -5.91 -4.86
C LEU A 330 -10.87 -6.69 -5.22
N LYS A 331 -10.75 -7.70 -6.10
CA LYS A 331 -11.87 -8.57 -6.52
C LYS A 331 -12.65 -9.10 -5.31
N PRO A 332 -14.00 -8.99 -5.29
CA PRO A 332 -14.81 -9.48 -4.17
C PRO A 332 -14.57 -10.97 -3.90
N ASN A 333 -14.41 -11.34 -2.63
CA ASN A 333 -14.11 -12.70 -2.18
C ASN A 333 -12.75 -13.26 -2.68
N ALA A 334 -11.87 -12.45 -3.29
CA ALA A 334 -10.54 -12.92 -3.66
C ALA A 334 -9.71 -13.24 -2.41
N THR A 335 -9.34 -14.50 -2.26
CA THR A 335 -8.63 -15.04 -1.08
C THR A 335 -7.11 -14.89 -1.15
N TYR A 336 -6.60 -14.08 -2.08
CA TYR A 336 -5.16 -13.94 -2.34
C TYR A 336 -4.72 -12.48 -2.47
N GLY A 337 -3.41 -12.30 -2.42
CA GLY A 337 -2.75 -11.03 -2.66
C GLY A 337 -1.25 -11.24 -2.86
N TYR A 338 -0.52 -10.15 -3.02
CA TYR A 338 0.89 -10.17 -3.38
C TYR A 338 1.73 -9.33 -2.41
N THR A 339 3.00 -9.71 -2.28
CA THR A 339 4.06 -8.94 -1.63
C THR A 339 5.25 -8.87 -2.58
N ILE A 340 6.09 -7.85 -2.40
CA ILE A 340 7.43 -7.82 -3.00
C ILE A 340 8.47 -8.24 -1.97
N SER A 341 9.53 -8.92 -2.40
CA SER A 341 10.74 -9.14 -1.60
C SER A 341 11.89 -8.33 -2.20
N SER A 342 12.37 -7.34 -1.46
CA SER A 342 13.49 -6.49 -1.89
C SER A 342 14.82 -7.24 -1.86
N GLY A 343 14.98 -8.19 -0.93
CA GLY A 343 16.17 -9.03 -0.81
C GLY A 343 16.20 -10.24 -1.75
N GLY A 344 15.06 -10.62 -2.33
CA GLY A 344 14.92 -11.78 -3.22
C GLY A 344 14.69 -11.47 -4.70
N ASP A 345 14.66 -10.18 -5.08
CA ASP A 345 14.29 -9.71 -6.44
C ASP A 345 13.04 -10.45 -6.96
N SER A 346 11.95 -10.40 -6.20
CA SER A 346 10.79 -11.26 -6.44
C SER A 346 9.43 -10.70 -5.99
N ILE A 347 8.39 -11.21 -6.63
CA ILE A 347 6.98 -11.06 -6.22
C ILE A 347 6.55 -12.39 -5.61
N TRP A 348 5.95 -12.35 -4.43
CA TRP A 348 5.37 -13.49 -3.72
C TRP A 348 3.86 -13.34 -3.67
N MET A 349 3.14 -14.47 -3.70
CA MET A 349 1.70 -14.53 -3.52
C MET A 349 1.38 -15.16 -2.17
N PHE A 350 0.55 -14.49 -1.38
CA PHE A 350 -0.11 -15.09 -0.21
C PHE A 350 -1.54 -15.48 -0.59
N ARG A 351 -2.03 -16.62 -0.06
CA ARG A 351 -3.37 -17.13 -0.38
C ARG A 351 -3.99 -17.88 0.79
N MET A 352 -5.17 -17.44 1.22
CA MET A 352 -6.00 -18.17 2.17
C MET A 352 -6.61 -19.41 1.50
N ARG A 353 -6.41 -20.57 2.14
CA ARG A 353 -6.96 -21.87 1.78
C ARG A 353 -8.38 -22.05 2.38
N PRO A 354 -9.14 -23.08 1.95
CA PRO A 354 -10.48 -23.36 2.49
C PRO A 354 -10.53 -23.65 4.00
N ASP A 355 -9.42 -24.07 4.61
CA ASP A 355 -9.29 -24.28 6.06
C ASP A 355 -8.96 -22.99 6.85
N GLY A 356 -8.82 -21.86 6.17
CA GLY A 356 -8.47 -20.56 6.75
C GLY A 356 -6.97 -20.34 6.98
N THR A 357 -6.12 -21.35 6.71
CA THR A 357 -4.65 -21.20 6.70
C THR A 357 -4.19 -20.49 5.43
N PHE A 358 -2.96 -20.00 5.41
CA PHE A 358 -2.36 -19.32 4.27
C PHE A 358 -1.23 -20.14 3.64
N ALA A 359 -1.18 -20.12 2.30
CA ALA A 359 -0.01 -20.41 1.50
C ALA A 359 0.78 -19.12 1.27
N TYR A 360 2.10 -19.25 1.10
CA TYR A 360 2.98 -18.17 0.66
C TYR A 360 4.03 -18.74 -0.27
N THR A 361 4.06 -18.26 -1.52
CA THR A 361 4.87 -18.84 -2.59
C THR A 361 5.38 -17.76 -3.54
N LYS A 362 6.64 -17.86 -3.98
CA LYS A 362 7.17 -17.00 -5.04
C LYS A 362 6.30 -17.14 -6.30
N ALA A 363 5.76 -16.01 -6.78
CA ALA A 363 4.94 -15.93 -7.99
C ALA A 363 5.78 -15.57 -9.22
N ALA A 364 6.78 -14.69 -9.06
CA ALA A 364 7.74 -14.34 -10.10
C ALA A 364 9.06 -13.82 -9.52
N SER A 365 10.11 -13.73 -10.33
CA SER A 365 11.27 -12.87 -10.07
C SER A 365 11.12 -11.57 -10.86
N THR A 366 11.48 -10.44 -10.24
CA THR A 366 11.53 -9.11 -10.89
C THR A 366 12.81 -8.89 -11.69
N GLY A 367 13.70 -9.88 -11.74
CA GLY A 367 15.03 -9.77 -12.36
C GLY A 367 16.09 -9.24 -11.39
N THR A 368 17.30 -9.80 -11.50
CA THR A 368 18.45 -9.47 -10.64
C THR A 368 18.78 -7.98 -10.71
N GLY A 369 18.87 -7.34 -9.54
CA GLY A 369 19.20 -5.92 -9.43
C GLY A 369 18.00 -5.00 -9.60
N CYS A 370 16.77 -5.50 -9.56
CA CYS A 370 15.59 -4.65 -9.41
C CYS A 370 15.62 -3.93 -8.05
N ALA A 371 15.83 -4.70 -6.96
CA ALA A 371 15.58 -4.31 -5.58
C ALA A 371 14.19 -3.66 -5.42
N PRO A 372 13.09 -4.45 -5.47
CA PRO A 372 11.73 -3.96 -5.32
C PRO A 372 11.55 -3.01 -4.12
N GLY A 373 10.95 -1.84 -4.36
CA GLY A 373 10.72 -0.80 -3.35
C GLY A 373 9.27 -0.69 -2.91
N ASP A 374 8.37 -0.43 -3.86
CA ASP A 374 6.93 -0.30 -3.65
C ASP A 374 6.16 -1.20 -4.63
N LEU A 375 4.93 -1.55 -4.25
CA LEU A 375 3.98 -2.36 -4.99
C LEU A 375 2.64 -1.62 -5.03
N ARG A 376 2.11 -1.32 -6.22
CA ARG A 376 0.75 -0.81 -6.42
C ARG A 376 -0.02 -1.73 -7.37
N GLN A 377 -1.33 -1.53 -7.54
CA GLN A 377 -2.17 -2.35 -8.43
C GLN A 377 -3.15 -1.48 -9.23
N SER A 378 -3.63 -1.98 -10.37
CA SER A 378 -4.68 -1.32 -11.14
C SER A 378 -6.06 -1.48 -10.47
N PRO A 379 -6.99 -0.53 -10.62
CA PRO A 379 -8.34 -0.61 -10.06
C PRO A 379 -9.14 -1.87 -10.43
N ASP A 380 -8.84 -2.48 -11.59
CA ASP A 380 -9.51 -3.65 -12.15
C ASP A 380 -8.83 -4.99 -11.81
N ASP A 381 -7.81 -5.00 -10.95
CA ASP A 381 -7.02 -6.18 -10.58
C ASP A 381 -6.44 -6.92 -11.82
N ARG A 382 -6.03 -6.17 -12.86
CA ARG A 382 -5.29 -6.71 -14.02
C ARG A 382 -3.78 -6.53 -13.93
N TYR A 383 -3.29 -5.47 -13.30
CA TYR A 383 -1.87 -5.17 -13.23
C TYR A 383 -1.38 -4.94 -11.81
N LEU A 384 -0.16 -5.38 -11.52
CA LEU A 384 0.66 -4.85 -10.44
C LEU A 384 1.72 -3.92 -11.03
N TYR A 385 2.05 -2.86 -10.31
CA TYR A 385 3.17 -1.98 -10.62
C TYR A 385 4.23 -2.15 -9.53
N VAL A 386 5.47 -2.46 -9.93
CA VAL A 386 6.60 -2.66 -9.03
C VAL A 386 7.70 -1.65 -9.36
N SER A 387 8.15 -0.90 -8.38
CA SER A 387 9.30 0.00 -8.55
C SER A 387 10.60 -0.73 -8.21
N CYS A 388 11.58 -0.64 -9.12
CA CYS A 388 12.90 -1.21 -8.96
C CYS A 388 13.89 -0.12 -8.55
N ILE A 389 14.19 -0.01 -7.25
CA ILE A 389 15.05 1.03 -6.68
C ILE A 389 16.44 0.98 -7.32
N ALA A 390 17.05 -0.21 -7.39
CA ALA A 390 18.39 -0.37 -7.94
C ALA A 390 18.38 -0.33 -9.48
N GLY A 391 17.34 -0.90 -10.11
CA GLY A 391 17.18 -0.92 -11.58
C GLY A 391 16.86 0.44 -12.20
N SER A 392 16.37 1.42 -11.42
CA SER A 392 15.88 2.72 -11.93
C SER A 392 14.76 2.56 -12.98
N GLU A 393 13.83 1.65 -12.72
CA GLU A 393 12.71 1.30 -13.60
C GLU A 393 11.43 1.01 -12.81
N ILE A 394 10.29 1.05 -13.51
CA ILE A 394 9.00 0.56 -13.00
C ILE A 394 8.48 -0.52 -13.94
N GLN A 395 8.08 -1.65 -13.37
CA GLN A 395 7.57 -2.82 -14.09
C GLN A 395 6.05 -2.94 -13.93
N ALA A 396 5.33 -3.16 -15.02
CA ALA A 396 3.94 -3.59 -15.02
C ALA A 396 3.85 -5.12 -15.17
N TRP A 397 3.13 -5.77 -14.27
CA TRP A 397 2.94 -7.22 -14.22
C TRP A 397 1.47 -7.57 -14.44
N ASP A 398 1.16 -8.29 -15.51
CA ASP A 398 -0.19 -8.80 -15.78
C ASP A 398 -0.51 -9.94 -14.80
N ILE A 399 -1.54 -9.71 -13.98
CA ILE A 399 -2.09 -10.61 -12.97
C ILE A 399 -3.50 -11.09 -13.31
N SER A 400 -3.95 -10.94 -14.57
CA SER A 400 -5.26 -11.40 -15.04
C SER A 400 -5.46 -12.91 -14.81
N ASN A 401 -4.37 -13.68 -14.80
CA ASN A 401 -4.33 -15.05 -14.27
C ASN A 401 -3.44 -15.08 -13.01
N PRO A 402 -4.00 -15.18 -11.79
CA PRO A 402 -3.21 -15.11 -10.57
C PRO A 402 -2.29 -16.32 -10.33
N GLU A 403 -2.55 -17.47 -10.99
CA GLU A 403 -1.66 -18.64 -10.93
C GLU A 403 -0.40 -18.49 -11.79
N LYS A 404 -0.40 -17.54 -12.74
CA LYS A 404 0.67 -17.36 -13.71
C LYS A 404 0.78 -15.90 -14.14
N ILE A 405 1.21 -15.08 -13.19
CA ILE A 405 1.55 -13.67 -13.44
C ILE A 405 2.72 -13.57 -14.42
N ARG A 406 2.82 -12.46 -15.15
CA ARG A 406 3.91 -12.22 -16.12
C ARG A 406 4.28 -10.75 -16.21
N LEU A 407 5.56 -10.47 -16.45
CA LEU A 407 6.00 -9.12 -16.83
C LEU A 407 5.30 -8.75 -18.14
N HIS A 408 4.61 -7.62 -18.13
CA HIS A 408 3.84 -7.09 -19.25
C HIS A 408 4.59 -5.97 -19.96
N ASP A 409 5.13 -5.02 -19.19
CA ASP A 409 5.89 -3.87 -19.70
C ASP A 409 6.89 -3.36 -18.66
N THR A 410 7.91 -2.63 -19.09
CA THR A 410 8.90 -1.99 -18.21
C THR A 410 9.22 -0.60 -18.73
N VAL A 411 9.07 0.42 -17.88
CA VAL A 411 9.48 1.79 -18.19
C VAL A 411 10.79 2.13 -17.46
N GLN A 412 11.79 2.52 -18.24
CA GLN A 412 13.13 2.87 -17.77
C GLN A 412 13.40 4.39 -17.95
N GLY A 413 14.64 4.84 -17.69
CA GLY A 413 15.05 6.24 -17.89
C GLY A 413 14.67 7.18 -16.74
N MET A 414 14.21 6.62 -15.63
CA MET A 414 14.08 7.31 -14.34
C MET A 414 15.32 7.10 -13.48
N VAL A 415 15.25 7.47 -12.21
CA VAL A 415 16.35 7.38 -11.26
C VAL A 415 15.74 6.93 -9.95
N GLN A 416 16.20 5.79 -9.41
CA GLN A 416 15.83 5.33 -8.07
C GLN A 416 14.31 5.30 -7.81
N ALA A 417 13.51 4.81 -8.76
CA ALA A 417 12.06 4.76 -8.60
C ALA A 417 11.66 4.06 -7.30
N ASN A 418 10.85 4.72 -6.47
CA ASN A 418 10.48 4.23 -5.15
C ASN A 418 8.95 4.28 -4.97
N MET A 419 8.41 5.16 -4.10
CA MET A 419 6.97 5.21 -3.85
C MET A 419 6.19 5.62 -5.09
N MET A 420 5.03 4.99 -5.26
CA MET A 420 4.12 5.18 -6.38
C MET A 420 2.70 5.41 -5.89
N HIS A 421 1.85 6.08 -6.68
CA HIS A 421 0.41 6.12 -6.44
C HIS A 421 -0.37 6.09 -7.76
N VAL A 422 -1.27 5.12 -7.87
CA VAL A 422 -2.21 5.01 -9.00
C VAL A 422 -3.38 5.96 -8.75
N THR A 423 -3.80 6.72 -9.75
CA THR A 423 -4.97 7.60 -9.67
C THR A 423 -6.28 6.82 -9.60
N TYR A 424 -7.35 7.49 -9.13
CA TYR A 424 -8.67 6.86 -8.95
C TYR A 424 -9.21 6.18 -10.22
N ASP A 425 -8.84 6.72 -11.38
CA ASP A 425 -9.26 6.28 -12.71
C ASP A 425 -8.36 5.17 -13.32
N GLY A 426 -7.20 4.89 -12.72
CA GLY A 426 -6.24 3.88 -13.19
C GLY A 426 -5.36 4.31 -14.39
N TRP A 427 -5.45 5.55 -14.88
CA TRP A 427 -4.75 6.00 -16.08
C TRP A 427 -3.41 6.68 -15.81
N ARG A 428 -3.15 7.09 -14.57
CA ARG A 428 -1.94 7.83 -14.17
C ARG A 428 -1.29 7.15 -12.96
N LEU A 429 0.02 7.01 -13.01
CA LEU A 429 0.87 6.47 -11.95
C LEU A 429 1.91 7.54 -11.60
N TYR A 430 1.68 8.26 -10.51
CA TYR A 430 2.69 9.16 -9.97
C TYR A 430 3.77 8.34 -9.27
N PHE A 431 5.03 8.81 -9.32
CA PHE A 431 6.11 8.20 -8.57
C PHE A 431 7.14 9.22 -8.08
N THR A 432 7.74 8.91 -6.94
CA THR A 432 8.88 9.61 -6.33
C THR A 432 10.09 8.69 -6.29
N ASN A 433 11.21 9.21 -5.79
CA ASN A 433 12.47 8.50 -5.86
C ASN A 433 13.42 8.67 -4.66
N SER A 434 12.96 9.16 -3.51
CA SER A 434 13.66 8.87 -2.26
C SER A 434 13.17 7.54 -1.70
N ALA A 435 14.10 6.70 -1.27
CA ALA A 435 13.82 5.54 -0.43
C ALA A 435 13.99 5.95 1.03
N ILE A 436 15.23 6.16 1.48
CA ILE A 436 15.61 6.53 2.85
C ILE A 436 16.95 7.25 2.74
N SER A 437 17.18 8.28 3.55
CA SER A 437 18.41 9.09 3.53
C SER A 437 19.72 8.29 3.66
N SER A 438 19.69 7.12 4.31
CA SER A 438 20.80 6.18 4.48
C SER A 438 21.05 5.25 3.27
N LEU A 439 20.07 5.12 2.36
CA LEU A 439 20.06 4.19 1.23
C LEU A 439 19.98 4.88 -0.14
N ASP A 440 19.60 6.15 -0.17
CA ASP A 440 19.54 6.97 -1.39
C ASP A 440 20.91 7.13 -2.05
N TYR A 441 21.04 6.67 -3.29
CA TYR A 441 22.27 6.75 -4.08
C TYR A 441 22.27 7.92 -5.09
N SER A 442 21.18 8.68 -5.21
CA SER A 442 21.10 9.83 -6.12
C SER A 442 20.63 11.12 -5.46
N PRO A 443 21.24 12.29 -5.75
CA PRO A 443 20.75 13.59 -5.31
C PRO A 443 19.64 14.17 -6.22
N ARG A 444 19.25 13.46 -7.29
CA ARG A 444 18.29 13.94 -8.31
C ARG A 444 16.86 13.58 -7.93
N TYR A 445 16.33 14.24 -6.91
CA TYR A 445 15.00 13.99 -6.40
C TYR A 445 13.89 14.66 -7.23
N ALA A 446 12.80 13.93 -7.50
CA ALA A 446 11.65 14.47 -8.23
C ALA A 446 10.35 13.72 -7.92
N LEU A 447 9.22 14.41 -8.12
CA LEU A 447 7.93 13.79 -8.42
C LEU A 447 7.78 13.72 -9.96
N ARG A 448 7.37 12.55 -10.46
CA ARG A 448 7.19 12.26 -11.88
C ARG A 448 5.87 11.51 -12.10
N LEU A 449 5.45 11.42 -13.36
CA LEU A 449 4.22 10.77 -13.78
C LEU A 449 4.48 9.75 -14.89
N ILE A 450 3.81 8.62 -14.83
CA ILE A 450 3.67 7.64 -15.90
C ILE A 450 2.20 7.62 -16.33
N GLN A 451 1.98 7.69 -17.63
CA GLN A 451 0.68 7.44 -18.25
C GLN A 451 0.54 5.92 -18.46
N ILE A 452 -0.60 5.36 -18.06
CA ILE A 452 -0.96 3.95 -18.25
C ILE A 452 -1.88 3.85 -19.47
N GLY A 453 -1.51 3.02 -20.45
CA GLY A 453 -2.30 2.78 -21.65
C GLY A 453 -3.49 1.83 -21.39
N PRO A 454 -4.52 1.80 -22.29
CA PRO A 454 -5.66 0.89 -22.15
C PRO A 454 -5.28 -0.60 -22.17
N ASP A 455 -4.08 -0.92 -22.69
CA ASP A 455 -3.50 -2.25 -22.75
C ASP A 455 -2.56 -2.56 -21.56
N GLY A 456 -2.40 -1.63 -20.62
CA GLY A 456 -1.54 -1.74 -19.44
C GLY A 456 -0.11 -1.22 -19.63
N ARG A 457 0.27 -0.75 -20.82
CA ARG A 457 1.61 -0.24 -21.10
C ARG A 457 1.92 1.03 -20.35
N LEU A 458 3.18 1.21 -20.00
CA LEU A 458 3.68 2.34 -19.23
C LEU A 458 4.43 3.32 -20.13
N LYS A 459 4.09 4.60 -20.04
CA LYS A 459 4.82 5.68 -20.73
C LYS A 459 5.14 6.80 -19.75
N LEU A 460 6.43 7.02 -19.49
CA LEU A 460 6.91 8.17 -18.71
C LEU A 460 6.42 9.47 -19.37
N ASP A 461 5.78 10.33 -18.58
CA ASP A 461 5.35 11.65 -19.03
C ASP A 461 6.57 12.57 -19.21
N PRO A 462 6.79 13.14 -20.42
CA PRO A 462 7.92 14.02 -20.67
C PRO A 462 7.69 15.46 -20.19
N THR A 463 6.46 15.81 -19.80
CA THR A 463 6.05 17.17 -19.41
C THR A 463 5.87 17.32 -17.90
N PHE A 464 5.39 16.29 -17.21
CA PHE A 464 5.19 16.34 -15.76
C PHE A 464 6.47 16.02 -14.98
N VAL A 465 7.04 17.04 -14.36
CA VAL A 465 8.14 16.92 -13.41
C VAL A 465 8.10 18.05 -12.38
N ILE A 466 8.17 17.69 -11.10
CA ILE A 466 8.49 18.63 -10.02
C ILE A 466 9.88 18.26 -9.50
N ASP A 467 10.85 19.14 -9.71
CA ASP A 467 12.27 18.91 -9.42
C ASP A 467 12.61 19.29 -7.98
N PHE A 468 12.50 18.32 -7.07
CA PHE A 468 12.82 18.51 -5.65
C PHE A 468 14.32 18.67 -5.38
N SER A 469 15.21 18.36 -6.34
CA SER A 469 16.62 18.75 -6.25
C SER A 469 16.83 20.27 -6.35
N LYS A 470 15.80 21.01 -6.75
CA LYS A 470 15.76 22.48 -6.81
C LYS A 470 14.56 23.08 -6.06
N ALA A 471 14.06 22.42 -5.02
CA ALA A 471 12.99 23.00 -4.20
C ALA A 471 13.43 24.35 -3.57
N PRO A 472 12.50 25.27 -3.25
CA PRO A 472 12.83 26.66 -2.93
C PRO A 472 13.84 26.86 -1.80
N ASP A 473 13.78 26.00 -0.78
CA ASP A 473 14.64 26.06 0.42
C ASP A 473 15.87 25.13 0.33
N GLY A 474 16.18 24.65 -0.88
CA GLY A 474 17.27 23.71 -1.17
C GLY A 474 16.77 22.30 -1.54
N PRO A 475 17.69 21.38 -1.86
CA PRO A 475 17.31 20.03 -2.28
C PRO A 475 16.54 19.27 -1.20
N ALA A 476 15.47 18.59 -1.59
CA ALA A 476 14.62 17.82 -0.70
C ALA A 476 14.29 16.43 -1.29
N ARG A 477 13.88 15.51 -0.42
CA ARG A 477 13.56 14.12 -0.70
C ARG A 477 12.05 13.92 -0.60
N PRO A 478 11.33 13.77 -1.72
CA PRO A 478 9.93 13.40 -1.72
C PRO A 478 9.81 11.87 -1.54
N HIS A 479 9.01 11.45 -0.56
CA HIS A 479 8.79 10.03 -0.26
C HIS A 479 7.35 9.60 -0.58
N ASP A 480 6.51 9.31 0.41
CA ASP A 480 5.14 8.80 0.20
C ASP A 480 4.14 9.91 -0.13
N MET A 481 3.08 9.55 -0.84
CA MET A 481 2.10 10.50 -1.38
C MET A 481 0.66 10.01 -1.19
N LEU A 482 -0.28 10.95 -1.09
CA LEU A 482 -1.71 10.69 -1.00
C LEU A 482 -2.48 11.61 -1.96
N LEU A 483 -3.50 11.07 -2.64
CA LEU A 483 -4.37 11.79 -3.56
C LEU A 483 -5.73 12.12 -2.91
N ASN A 484 -6.35 13.25 -3.27
CA ASN A 484 -7.63 13.72 -2.70
C ASN A 484 -8.39 14.69 -3.63
#